data_AF-A0A7S2GN44-F1
#
_entry.id   AF-A0A7S2GN44-F1
#
_cell.length_a   1.000
_cell.length_b   1.000
_cell.length_c   1.000
_cell.angle_alpha   90.00
_cell.angle_beta   90.00
_cell.angle_gamma   90.00
#
_symmetry.space_group_name_H-M   'P 1'
#
loop_
_entity.id
_entity.type
_entity.pdbx_description
1 polymer ?
#
loop_
_entity_poly.entity_id
_entity_poly.type
_entity_poly.pdbx_seq_one_letter_code
_entity_poly.pdbx_strand_id
1 'polypeptide(L)'
;MPSVQGAASLGAGEDTVYRDRKGRKLEMLNEMMKTERGATNEPVKPTWGSGLAQQRTKEERREYERREGAGPVARYEIGADLDAEKRAAMRWDDPMAQHLSKKSSGPSKPKYRGPPPPPNRFDLMPGYRWDGV
;
A
#
# COMPACT_ATOMS: atom_id res chain seq x y z
N MET A 1 -32.24 32.72 30.61
CA MET A 1 -30.91 32.50 29.99
C MET A 1 -31.12 31.87 28.62
N PRO A 2 -31.10 32.61 27.51
CA PRO A 2 -31.22 32.00 26.19
C PRO A 2 -29.86 31.47 25.70
N SER A 3 -29.86 30.23 25.22
CA SER A 3 -28.73 29.48 24.69
C SER A 3 -28.30 29.98 23.30
N VAL A 4 -27.02 30.29 23.12
CA VAL A 4 -26.44 30.66 21.82
C VAL A 4 -26.09 29.39 21.05
N GLN A 5 -26.96 28.99 20.13
CA GLN A 5 -26.62 28.11 19.01
C GLN A 5 -26.48 29.02 17.78
N GLY A 6 -25.26 29.31 17.33
CA GLY A 6 -25.08 30.32 16.28
C GLY A 6 -23.69 30.45 15.68
N ALA A 7 -22.93 29.37 15.52
CA ALA A 7 -21.61 29.42 14.89
C ALA A 7 -21.34 28.34 13.83
N ALA A 8 -22.36 27.56 13.42
CA ALA A 8 -22.20 26.47 12.46
C ALA A 8 -22.71 26.79 11.04
N SER A 9 -23.22 28.01 10.77
CA SER A 9 -23.96 28.31 9.53
C SER A 9 -23.32 29.33 8.58
N LEU A 10 -22.02 29.61 8.69
CA LEU A 10 -21.35 30.59 7.82
C LEU A 10 -20.20 29.94 7.03
N GLY A 11 -20.54 29.34 5.88
CA GLY A 11 -19.58 29.11 4.79
C GLY A 11 -18.71 27.84 4.84
N ALA A 12 -18.93 26.92 5.78
CA ALA A 12 -18.09 25.72 5.95
C ALA A 12 -18.12 24.71 4.77
N GLY A 13 -18.94 24.94 3.74
CA GLY A 13 -19.02 24.12 2.54
C GLY A 13 -19.21 24.90 1.23
N GLU A 14 -18.98 26.22 1.24
CA GLU A 14 -19.17 27.05 0.05
C GLU A 14 -17.86 27.33 -0.70
N ASP A 15 -17.92 27.30 -2.03
CA ASP A 15 -16.76 27.53 -2.89
C ASP A 15 -16.17 28.93 -2.68
N THR A 16 -14.87 29.02 -2.45
CA THR A 16 -14.15 30.30 -2.37
C THR A 16 -14.09 30.95 -3.77
N VAL A 17 -14.61 32.17 -3.91
CA VAL A 17 -14.63 32.93 -5.18
C VAL A 17 -13.71 34.15 -5.13
N TYR A 18 -12.60 34.09 -5.87
CA TYR A 18 -11.66 35.18 -6.07
C TYR A 18 -12.17 36.20 -7.10
N ARG A 19 -12.03 37.50 -6.78
CA ARG A 19 -12.47 38.65 -7.60
C ARG A 19 -11.37 39.72 -7.68
N ASP A 20 -11.33 40.44 -8.79
CA ASP A 20 -10.48 41.61 -9.02
C ASP A 20 -10.97 42.84 -8.22
N ARG A 21 -10.15 43.88 -8.09
CA ARG A 21 -10.46 45.13 -7.35
C ARG A 21 -11.70 45.85 -7.89
N LYS A 22 -12.08 45.60 -9.15
CA LYS A 22 -13.31 46.09 -9.80
C LYS A 22 -14.52 45.14 -9.63
N GLY A 23 -14.40 44.07 -8.84
CA GLY A 23 -15.49 43.13 -8.53
C GLY A 23 -15.74 42.01 -9.56
N ARG A 24 -14.96 41.97 -10.66
CA ARG A 24 -15.07 40.90 -11.67
C ARG A 24 -14.46 39.59 -11.16
N LYS A 25 -15.09 38.45 -11.44
CA LYS A 25 -14.58 37.13 -11.05
C LYS A 25 -13.32 36.77 -11.83
N LEU A 26 -12.35 36.18 -11.15
CA LEU A 26 -11.15 35.61 -11.78
C LEU A 26 -11.41 34.13 -12.09
N GLU A 27 -11.91 33.83 -13.28
CA GLU A 27 -12.31 32.46 -13.66
C GLU A 27 -11.13 31.49 -13.63
N MET A 28 -10.01 31.85 -14.25
CA MET A 28 -8.80 31.02 -14.29
C MET A 28 -8.22 30.71 -12.90
N LEU A 29 -8.19 31.70 -12.00
CA LEU A 29 -7.68 31.50 -10.63
C LEU A 29 -8.63 30.65 -9.78
N ASN A 30 -9.94 30.85 -9.94
CA ASN A 30 -10.94 30.02 -9.27
C ASN A 30 -10.88 28.58 -9.76
N GLU A 31 -10.69 28.35 -11.06
CA GLU A 31 -10.58 27.02 -11.63
C GLU A 31 -9.33 26.29 -11.11
N MET A 32 -8.17 26.95 -11.10
CA MET A 32 -6.94 26.38 -10.50
C MET A 32 -7.09 26.05 -9.02
N MET A 33 -7.70 26.94 -8.22
CA MET A 33 -7.95 26.67 -6.79
C MET A 33 -8.94 25.52 -6.58
N LYS A 34 -9.95 25.39 -7.44
CA LYS A 34 -10.93 24.28 -7.38
C LYS A 34 -10.29 22.96 -7.76
N THR A 35 -9.42 22.92 -8.76
CA THR A 35 -8.71 21.69 -9.15
C THR A 35 -7.69 21.26 -8.09
N GLU A 36 -6.94 22.20 -7.51
CA GLU A 36 -6.00 21.91 -6.41
C GLU A 36 -6.70 21.40 -5.14
N ARG A 37 -7.87 21.97 -4.80
CA ARG A 37 -8.67 21.49 -3.66
C ARG A 37 -9.42 20.20 -3.97
N GLY A 38 -9.88 20.00 -5.20
CA GLY A 38 -10.54 18.77 -5.64
C GLY A 38 -9.57 17.58 -5.65
N ALA A 39 -8.31 17.81 -6.03
CA ALA A 39 -7.26 16.79 -6.02
C ALA A 39 -6.86 16.35 -4.59
N THR A 40 -6.97 17.24 -3.60
CA THR A 40 -6.62 16.93 -2.20
C THR A 40 -7.80 16.36 -1.39
N ASN A 41 -9.04 16.56 -1.84
CA ASN A 41 -10.26 16.11 -1.16
C ASN A 41 -10.88 14.84 -1.77
N GLU A 42 -10.10 14.01 -2.48
CA GLU A 42 -10.62 12.70 -2.86
C GLU A 42 -10.80 11.86 -1.58
N PRO A 43 -12.03 11.43 -1.24
CA PRO A 43 -12.28 10.72 0.01
C PRO A 43 -11.50 9.41 0.01
N VAL A 44 -10.60 9.25 0.99
CA VAL A 44 -9.85 8.01 1.19
C VAL A 44 -10.84 6.88 1.39
N LYS A 45 -11.03 6.04 0.36
CA LYS A 45 -11.96 4.93 0.41
C LYS A 45 -11.52 4.00 1.55
N PRO A 46 -12.39 3.71 2.53
CA PRO A 46 -12.02 2.91 3.68
C PRO A 46 -11.64 1.49 3.23
N THR A 47 -10.41 1.09 3.52
CA THR A 47 -9.83 -0.20 3.11
C THR A 47 -10.44 -1.39 3.85
N TRP A 48 -11.21 -1.14 4.92
CA TRP A 48 -11.90 -2.14 5.73
C TRP A 48 -12.82 -3.08 4.92
N GLY A 49 -13.48 -2.59 3.87
CA GLY A 49 -14.38 -3.39 3.03
C GLY A 49 -13.70 -4.14 1.88
N SER A 50 -12.40 -3.90 1.65
CA SER A 50 -11.64 -4.59 0.61
C SER A 50 -11.03 -5.88 1.15
N GLY A 51 -11.09 -6.96 0.37
CA GLY A 51 -10.50 -8.23 0.80
C GLY A 51 -8.99 -8.13 0.92
N LEU A 52 -8.40 -8.74 1.97
CA LEU A 52 -6.94 -8.78 2.14
C LEU A 52 -6.22 -9.33 0.90
N ALA A 53 -6.82 -10.33 0.24
CA ALA A 53 -6.31 -10.87 -1.02
C ALA A 53 -6.32 -9.83 -2.15
N GLN A 54 -7.37 -9.02 -2.27
CA GLN A 54 -7.46 -7.96 -3.27
C GLN A 54 -6.39 -6.90 -3.04
N GLN A 55 -6.16 -6.51 -1.78
CA GLN A 55 -5.07 -5.58 -1.42
C GLN A 55 -3.71 -6.15 -1.81
N ARG A 56 -3.41 -7.41 -1.46
CA ARG A 56 -2.16 -8.07 -1.87
C ARG A 56 -1.97 -8.07 -3.38
N THR A 57 -2.98 -8.51 -4.15
CA THR A 57 -2.88 -8.51 -5.62
C THR A 57 -2.66 -7.12 -6.20
N LYS A 58 -3.26 -6.08 -5.61
CA LYS A 58 -3.08 -4.69 -6.03
C LYS A 58 -1.66 -4.19 -5.73
N GLU A 59 -1.14 -4.52 -4.55
CA GLU A 59 0.23 -4.22 -4.15
C GLU A 59 1.23 -4.92 -5.08
N GLU A 60 1.10 -6.24 -5.26
CA GLU A 60 1.93 -7.04 -6.17
C GLU A 60 1.92 -6.47 -7.59
N ARG A 61 0.74 -6.12 -8.13
CA ARG A 61 0.63 -5.50 -9.45
C ARG A 61 1.35 -4.15 -9.51
N ARG A 62 1.20 -3.31 -8.48
CA ARG A 62 1.87 -2.01 -8.41
C ARG A 62 3.39 -2.15 -8.34
N GLU A 63 3.88 -3.13 -7.58
CA GLU A 63 5.31 -3.42 -7.50
C GLU A 63 5.86 -3.95 -8.82
N TYR A 64 5.12 -4.83 -9.48
CA TYR A 64 5.42 -5.31 -10.82
C TYR A 64 5.52 -4.15 -11.82
N GLU A 65 4.48 -3.32 -11.92
CA GLU A 65 4.47 -2.13 -12.80
C GLU A 65 5.65 -1.20 -12.53
N ARG A 66 5.99 -0.96 -11.26
CA ARG A 66 7.15 -0.14 -10.88
C ARG A 66 8.46 -0.77 -11.35
N ARG A 67 8.63 -2.08 -11.17
CA ARG A 67 9.85 -2.79 -11.56
C ARG A 67 10.00 -2.82 -13.09
N GLU A 68 8.95 -3.18 -13.80
CA GLU A 68 8.97 -3.23 -15.27
C GLU A 68 9.12 -1.83 -15.88
N GLY A 69 8.47 -0.80 -15.30
CA GLY A 69 8.56 0.57 -15.79
C GLY A 69 9.93 1.22 -15.56
N ALA A 70 10.66 0.80 -14.53
CA ALA A 70 12.04 1.25 -14.28
C ALA A 70 13.10 0.40 -15.03
N GLY A 71 12.72 -0.80 -15.49
CA GLY A 71 13.63 -1.76 -16.11
C GLY A 71 13.85 -1.54 -17.61
N PRO A 72 14.89 -2.17 -18.19
CA PRO A 72 15.07 -2.21 -19.64
C PRO A 72 13.99 -3.07 -20.31
N VAL A 73 13.61 -2.71 -21.55
CA VAL A 73 12.59 -3.43 -22.34
C VAL A 73 13.01 -4.89 -22.59
N ALA A 74 14.29 -5.14 -22.84
CA ALA A 74 14.83 -6.48 -23.05
C ALA A 74 15.42 -7.05 -21.75
N ARG A 75 15.00 -8.27 -21.39
CA ARG A 75 15.64 -9.05 -20.34
C ARG A 75 16.73 -9.93 -20.93
N TYR A 76 17.96 -9.76 -20.45
CA TYR A 76 19.08 -10.65 -20.78
C TYR A 76 19.07 -11.90 -19.90
N GLU A 77 19.79 -12.93 -20.32
CA GLU A 77 19.89 -14.21 -19.59
C GLU A 77 20.37 -14.06 -18.14
N ILE A 78 21.19 -13.04 -17.87
CA ILE A 78 21.66 -12.68 -16.52
C ILE A 78 21.60 -11.15 -16.35
N GLY A 79 20.45 -10.64 -15.94
CA GLY A 79 20.32 -9.26 -15.44
C GLY A 79 20.82 -9.11 -14.00
N ALA A 80 21.05 -7.88 -13.56
CA ALA A 80 21.55 -7.58 -12.21
C ALA A 80 20.65 -8.13 -11.09
N ASP A 81 19.32 -8.00 -11.22
CA ASP A 81 18.36 -8.52 -10.25
C ASP A 81 18.41 -10.05 -10.16
N LEU A 82 18.43 -10.73 -11.31
CA LEU A 82 18.49 -12.20 -11.38
C LEU A 82 19.81 -12.74 -10.82
N ASP A 83 20.92 -12.06 -11.07
CA ASP A 83 22.22 -12.39 -10.51
C ASP A 83 22.23 -12.21 -8.98
N ALA A 84 21.65 -11.12 -8.46
CA ALA A 84 21.50 -10.90 -7.03
C ALA A 84 20.63 -11.99 -6.36
N GLU A 85 19.50 -12.35 -6.97
CA GLU A 85 18.63 -13.44 -6.51
C GLU A 85 19.39 -14.79 -6.47
N LYS A 86 20.10 -15.13 -7.55
CA LYS A 86 20.90 -16.37 -7.64
C LYS A 86 22.03 -16.42 -6.63
N ARG A 87 22.67 -15.29 -6.31
CA ARG A 87 23.69 -15.21 -5.26
C ARG A 87 23.09 -15.37 -3.87
N ALA A 88 21.90 -14.80 -3.63
CA ALA A 88 21.23 -14.87 -2.34
C ALA A 88 20.60 -16.24 -2.04
N ALA A 89 20.28 -17.04 -3.06
CA ALA A 89 19.70 -18.37 -2.91
C ALA A 89 20.60 -19.29 -2.06
N MET A 90 20.02 -19.84 -0.99
CA MET A 90 20.69 -20.82 -0.14
C MET A 90 20.65 -22.19 -0.82
N ARG A 91 21.81 -22.82 -0.97
CA ARG A 91 21.98 -24.11 -1.62
C ARG A 91 22.16 -25.17 -0.55
N TRP A 92 21.47 -26.30 -0.70
CA TRP A 92 21.47 -27.37 0.30
C TRP A 92 22.83 -28.11 0.36
N ASP A 93 23.53 -28.21 -0.76
CA ASP A 93 24.85 -28.85 -0.90
C ASP A 93 26.05 -27.93 -0.67
N ASP A 94 25.84 -26.67 -0.29
CA ASP A 94 26.96 -25.73 -0.13
C ASP A 94 27.61 -25.89 1.26
N PRO A 95 28.89 -26.30 1.36
CA PRO A 95 29.57 -26.43 2.65
C PRO A 95 29.65 -25.10 3.40
N MET A 96 29.66 -23.97 2.69
CA MET A 96 29.66 -22.64 3.30
C MET A 96 28.33 -22.31 3.98
N ALA A 97 27.22 -22.95 3.59
CA ALA A 97 25.89 -22.69 4.15
C ALA A 97 25.82 -22.94 5.67
N GLN A 98 26.65 -23.84 6.20
CA GLN A 98 26.76 -24.10 7.65
C GLN A 98 27.37 -22.91 8.41
N HIS A 99 28.20 -22.12 7.74
CA HIS A 99 28.91 -20.98 8.31
C HIS A 99 28.16 -19.65 8.11
N LEU A 100 27.20 -19.59 7.18
CA LEU A 100 26.39 -18.40 6.94
C LEU A 100 25.29 -18.25 8.01
N SER A 101 25.55 -17.45 9.05
CA SER A 101 24.56 -17.14 10.08
C SER A 101 23.57 -16.06 9.63
N LYS A 102 22.56 -16.38 8.83
CA LYS A 102 21.43 -15.47 8.58
C LYS A 102 20.24 -15.82 9.47
N LYS A 103 20.28 -15.39 10.74
CA LYS A 103 19.08 -15.29 11.58
C LYS A 103 18.58 -13.86 11.57
N SER A 104 17.59 -13.57 10.73
CA SER A 104 16.83 -12.32 10.82
C SER A 104 15.90 -12.37 12.03
N SER A 105 16.42 -12.00 13.20
CA SER A 105 15.67 -11.86 14.45
C SER A 105 14.91 -10.52 14.49
N GLY A 106 14.05 -10.28 13.50
CA GLY A 106 13.14 -9.14 13.51
C GLY A 106 11.84 -9.47 14.26
N PRO A 107 11.10 -8.46 14.77
CA PRO A 107 9.77 -8.67 15.33
C PRO A 107 8.86 -9.28 14.25
N SER A 108 8.54 -10.56 14.39
CA SER A 108 7.69 -11.30 13.46
C SER A 108 6.30 -11.51 14.07
N LYS A 109 5.26 -11.45 13.24
CA LYS A 109 3.91 -11.81 13.67
C LYS A 109 3.92 -13.28 14.13
N PRO A 110 3.19 -13.62 15.21
CA PRO A 110 3.11 -15.01 15.66
C PRO A 110 2.55 -15.87 14.54
N LYS A 111 3.19 -17.02 14.32
CA LYS A 111 2.79 -18.06 13.36
C LYS A 111 2.32 -19.28 14.12
N TYR A 112 1.48 -20.08 13.49
CA TYR A 112 1.06 -21.37 14.04
C TYR A 112 2.28 -22.27 14.31
N ARG A 113 2.26 -22.99 15.44
CA ARG A 113 3.36 -23.86 15.90
C ARG A 113 2.89 -25.28 16.24
N GLY A 114 1.65 -25.63 15.91
CA GLY A 114 1.08 -26.95 16.21
C GLY A 114 1.41 -28.00 15.14
N PRO A 115 0.77 -29.18 15.19
CA PRO A 115 0.95 -30.26 14.21
C PRO A 115 0.67 -29.80 12.77
N PRO A 116 1.20 -30.48 11.74
CA PRO A 116 0.99 -30.08 10.36
C PRO A 116 -0.51 -29.97 10.04
N PRO A 117 -0.98 -28.81 9.52
CA PRO A 117 -2.39 -28.61 9.20
C PRO A 117 -2.82 -29.53 8.06
N PRO A 118 -4.12 -29.90 7.98
CA PRO A 118 -4.65 -30.57 6.82
C PRO A 118 -4.53 -29.66 5.59
N PRO A 119 -4.40 -30.25 4.38
CA PRO A 119 -4.27 -29.48 3.16
C PRO A 119 -5.54 -28.64 2.92
N ASN A 120 -5.35 -27.35 2.66
CA ASN A 120 -6.42 -26.40 2.34
C ASN A 120 -6.37 -26.11 0.83
N ARG A 121 -7.53 -25.93 0.18
CA ARG A 121 -7.65 -25.53 -1.24
C ARG A 121 -6.80 -24.31 -1.61
N PHE A 122 -6.56 -23.41 -0.66
CA PHE A 122 -5.81 -22.18 -0.88
C PHE A 122 -4.40 -22.20 -0.26
N ASP A 123 -3.94 -23.33 0.28
CA ASP A 123 -2.65 -23.47 0.96
C ASP A 123 -2.39 -22.40 2.04
N LEU A 124 -3.47 -21.86 2.62
CA LEU A 124 -3.38 -20.84 3.65
C LEU A 124 -3.03 -21.48 4.98
N MET A 125 -1.95 -21.01 5.59
CA MET A 125 -1.54 -21.44 6.91
C MET A 125 -2.57 -20.97 7.95
N PRO A 126 -2.93 -21.81 8.92
CA PRO A 126 -3.86 -21.46 9.99
C PRO A 126 -3.34 -20.30 10.85
N GLY A 127 -4.27 -19.67 11.57
CA GLY A 127 -3.94 -18.61 12.52
C GLY A 127 -3.07 -19.12 13.67
N TYR A 128 -2.30 -18.22 14.29
CA TYR A 128 -1.35 -18.58 15.35
C TYR A 128 -1.96 -19.23 16.59
N ARG A 129 -3.28 -19.09 16.79
CA ARG A 129 -4.05 -19.64 17.92
C ARG A 129 -4.88 -20.87 17.56
N TRP A 130 -4.77 -21.37 16.33
CA TRP A 130 -5.49 -22.58 15.95
C TRP A 130 -4.93 -23.76 16.75
N ASP A 131 -5.80 -24.63 17.27
CA ASP A 131 -5.42 -25.72 18.19
C ASP A 131 -5.14 -27.04 17.45
N GLY A 132 -5.34 -27.07 16.13
CA GLY A 132 -5.16 -28.30 15.33
C GLY A 132 -6.30 -29.30 15.42
N VAL A 133 -7.40 -28.93 16.10
CA VAL A 133 -8.69 -29.66 16.12
C VAL A 133 -9.65 -29.07 15.09
#